data_AF-A0A4V1SFF3-F1
#
_entry.id   AF-A0A4V1SFF3-F1
#
_cell.length_a   1.000
_cell.length_b   1.000
_cell.length_c   1.000
_cell.angle_alpha   90.00
_cell.angle_beta   90.00
_cell.angle_gamma   90.00
#
_symmetry.space_group_name_H-M   'P 1'
#
loop_
_entity.id
_entity.type
_entity.pdbx_description
1 polymer ?
#
loop_
_entity_poly.entity_id
_entity_poly.type
_entity_poly.pdbx_seq_one_letter_code
_entity_poly.pdbx_strand_id
1 'polypeptide(L)' 'MRIAMIGTGYVGLVSGACFSDFGHDVVCVDKDQRKIDLLHENVMPIYEPGLDALV' A
#
# COMPACT_ATOMS: atom_id res chain seq x y z
N MET A 1 -10.20 -7.82 -9.74
CA MET A 1 -9.57 -7.21 -10.94
C MET A 1 -8.09 -7.00 -10.67
N ARG A 2 -7.24 -6.78 -11.69
CA ARG A 2 -5.83 -6.40 -11.48
C ARG A 2 -5.70 -4.87 -11.50
N ILE A 3 -5.18 -4.28 -10.44
CA ILE A 3 -5.09 -2.83 -10.24
C ILE A 3 -3.64 -2.46 -9.94
N ALA A 4 -3.12 -1.45 -10.66
CA ALA A 4 -1.81 -0.86 -10.36
C ALA A 4 -2.00 0.51 -9.71
N MET A 5 -1.49 0.67 -8.49
CA MET A 5 -1.49 1.92 -7.74
C MET A 5 -0.14 2.62 -7.91
N ILE A 6 -0.09 3.71 -8.69
CA ILE A 6 1.13 4.49 -8.90
C ILE A 6 1.21 5.58 -7.82
N GLY A 7 2.06 5.33 -6.82
CA GLY A 7 2.33 6.14 -5.65
C GLY A 7 1.85 5.45 -4.36
N THR A 8 2.75 5.21 -3.42
CA THR A 8 2.45 4.70 -2.07
C THR A 8 2.56 5.83 -1.05
N GLY A 9 1.84 6.91 -1.34
CA GLY A 9 1.58 7.97 -0.36
C GLY A 9 0.34 7.65 0.46
N TYR A 10 -0.15 8.66 1.19
CA TYR A 10 -1.35 8.54 2.01
C TYR A 10 -2.56 8.01 1.22
N VAL A 11 -2.89 8.67 0.11
CA VAL A 11 -4.06 8.28 -0.70
C VAL A 11 -3.85 6.94 -1.41
N GLY A 12 -2.69 6.76 -2.03
CA GLY A 12 -2.43 5.60 -2.88
C GLY A 12 -2.31 4.29 -2.10
N LEU A 13 -1.62 4.31 -0.96
CA LEU A 13 -1.47 3.12 -0.12
C LEU A 13 -2.79 2.73 0.56
N VAL A 14 -3.52 3.71 1.13
CA VAL A 14 -4.84 3.46 1.75
C VAL A 14 -5.82 2.92 0.71
N SER A 15 -5.93 3.56 -0.45
CA SER A 15 -6.84 3.09 -1.50
C SER A 15 -6.44 1.71 -2.01
N GLY A 16 -5.14 1.45 -2.17
CA GLY A 16 -4.63 0.14 -2.58
C GLY A 16 -4.97 -0.96 -1.59
N ALA A 17 -4.81 -0.69 -0.30
CA ALA A 17 -5.20 -1.60 0.78
C ALA A 17 -6.70 -1.89 0.76
N CYS A 18 -7.56 -0.87 0.63
CA CYS A 18 -9.02 -1.06 0.53
C CYS A 18 -9.43 -1.88 -0.68
N PHE A 19 -8.84 -1.64 -1.86
CA PHE A 19 -9.14 -2.44 -3.05
C PHE A 19 -8.67 -3.90 -2.90
N SER A 20 -7.54 -4.12 -2.24
CA SER A 20 -7.05 -5.46 -1.92
C SER A 20 -8.01 -6.19 -0.98
N ASP A 21 -8.47 -5.52 0.09
CA ASP A 21 -9.47 -6.04 1.04
C ASP A 21 -10.80 -6.39 0.35
N PHE A 22 -11.20 -5.64 -0.68
CA PHE A 22 -12.36 -5.96 -1.53
C PHE A 22 -12.13 -7.10 -2.53
N GLY A 23 -10.99 -7.79 -2.47
CA GLY A 23 -10.67 -8.96 -3.28
C GLY A 23 -10.11 -8.64 -4.67
N HIS A 24 -9.48 -7.47 -4.84
CA HIS A 24 -8.72 -7.17 -6.05
C HIS A 24 -7.24 -7.51 -5.88
N ASP A 25 -6.59 -7.88 -6.98
CA ASP A 25 -5.15 -8.09 -7.03
C ASP A 25 -4.50 -6.73 -7.27
N VAL A 26 -3.88 -6.17 -6.22
CA VAL A 26 -3.37 -4.79 -6.21
C VAL A 26 -1.85 -4.80 -6.14
N VAL A 27 -1.21 -4.10 -7.07
CA VAL A 27 0.23 -3.85 -7.05
C VAL A 27 0.48 -2.37 -6.82
N CYS A 28 1.16 -2.06 -5.72
CA CYS A 28 1.59 -0.71 -5.37
C CYS A 28 3.00 -0.44 -5.92
N VAL A 29 3.18 0.71 -6.57
CA VAL A 29 4.47 1.14 -7.16
C VAL A 29 4.80 2.52 -6.65
N ASP A 30 6.01 2.75 -6.14
CA ASP A 30 6.51 4.08 -5.77
C ASP A 30 7.95 4.24 -6.26
N LYS A 31 8.37 5.48 -6.50
CA LYS A 31 9.75 5.80 -6.87
C LYS A 31 10.69 5.79 -5.66
N ASP A 32 10.15 5.97 -4.46
CA ASP A 32 10.91 5.95 -3.21
C ASP A 32 11.10 4.50 -2.75
N GLN A 33 12.24 3.92 -3.14
CA GLN A 33 12.61 2.54 -2.82
C GLN A 33 12.52 2.25 -1.31
N ARG A 34 12.85 3.22 -0.46
CA ARG A 34 12.78 3.07 1.00
C ARG A 34 11.37 2.72 1.48
N LYS A 35 10.31 3.27 0.86
CA LYS A 35 8.94 2.91 1.25
C LYS A 35 8.60 1.48 0.88
N ILE A 36 9.08 1.01 -0.27
CA ILE A 36 8.85 -0.36 -0.74
C ILE A 36 9.60 -1.35 0.15
N ASP A 37 10.84 -1.04 0.53
CA ASP A 37 11.63 -1.88 1.43
C ASP A 37 10.96 -1.98 2.81
N LEU A 38 10.51 -0.85 3.37
CA LEU A 38 9.75 -0.84 4.62
C LEU A 38 8.48 -1.71 4.54
N LEU A 39 7.71 -1.62 3.45
CA LEU A 39 6.52 -2.45 3.26
C LEU A 39 6.87 -3.95 3.20
N HIS A 40 7.95 -4.34 2.51
CA HIS A 40 8.42 -5.73 2.50
C HIS A 40 8.90 -6.22 3.88
N GLU A 41 9.34 -5.31 4.74
CA GLU A 41 9.71 -5.59 6.14
C GLU A 41 8.51 -5.57 7.09
N ASN A 42 7.28 -5.38 6.59
CA ASN A 42 6.06 -5.16 7.38
C ASN A 42 6.16 -3.94 8.31
N VAL A 43 6.94 -2.93 7.89
CA VAL A 43 7.07 -1.64 8.57
C VAL A 43 6.28 -0.61 7.79
N MET A 44 5.30 0.01 8.45
CA MET A 44 4.46 1.00 7.78
C MET A 44 5.21 2.30 7.48
N PRO A 45 5.25 2.74 6.20
CA PRO A 45 5.98 3.96 5.81
C PRO A 45 5.21 5.26 6.13
N ILE A 46 3.93 5.16 6.50
CA ILE A 46 3.04 6.26 6.92
C ILE A 46 2.20 5.80 8.11
N TYR A 47 1.64 6.75 8.86
CA TYR A 47 0.68 6.47 9.93
C TYR A 47 -0.74 6.79 9.47
N GLU A 48 -1.61 5.79 9.47
CA GLU A 48 -3.07 5.89 9.33
C GLU A 48 -3.68 4.82 10.25
N PRO A 49 -4.63 5.18 11.14
CA PRO A 49 -5.24 4.21 12.06
C PRO A 49 -5.80 2.96 11.35
N GLY A 50 -5.26 1.79 11.70
CA GLY A 50 -5.73 0.48 11.22
C GLY A 50 -5.17 0.05 9.86
N LEU A 51 -4.36 0.88 9.18
CA LEU A 51 -3.75 0.52 7.91
C LEU A 51 -2.70 -0.60 8.04
N ASP A 52 -1.98 -0.63 9.17
CA ASP A 52 -1.00 -1.66 9.54
C ASP A 52 -1.61 -3.06 9.72
N ALA A 53 -2.91 -3.15 9.96
CA ALA A 53 -3.63 -4.42 10.02
C ALA A 53 -4.08 -4.92 8.63
N LEU A 54 -4.03 -4.06 7.61
CA LEU A 54 -4.50 -4.37 6.24
C LEU A 54 -3.35 -4.69 5.27
N VAL A 55 -2.14 -4.18 5.52
CA VAL A 55 -1.00 -4.22 4.60
C VAL A 55 0.12 -5.09 5.14
#